data_AF-A0A356QFU0-F1
#
_entry.id   AF-A0A356QFU0-F1
#
_cell.length_a   1.000
_cell.length_b   1.000
_cell.length_c   1.000
_cell.angle_alpha   90.00
_cell.angle_beta   90.00
_cell.angle_gamma   90.00
#
_symmetry.space_group_name_H-M   'P 1'
#
loop_
_entity.id
_entity.type
_entity.pdbx_description
1 polymer ?
#
loop_
_entity_poly.entity_id
_entity_poly.type
_entity_poly.pdbx_seq_one_letter_code
_entity_poly.pdbx_strand_id
1 'polypeptide(L)' 'LFPHLTALQNVQLAMGHLPRAQRLEQAAQWLTKVRLEGLEARYPSELSGGQRQ' A
#
# COMPACT_ATOMS: atom_id res chain seq x y z
N LEU A 1 4.48 -3.13 -8.42
CA LEU A 1 3.71 -3.74 -7.32
C LEU A 1 3.69 -5.25 -7.49
N PHE A 2 3.81 -6.01 -6.40
CA PHE A 2 3.60 -7.45 -6.38
C PHE A 2 2.11 -7.76 -6.60
N PRO A 3 1.77 -8.59 -7.60
CA PRO A 3 0.39 -8.77 -8.05
C PRO A 3 -0.49 -9.54 -7.05
N HIS A 4 0.13 -10.32 -6.17
CA HIS A 4 -0.53 -11.14 -5.16
C HIS A 4 -0.67 -10.43 -3.81
N LEU A 5 -0.31 -9.15 -3.74
CA LEU A 5 -0.40 -8.31 -2.54
C LEU A 5 -1.33 -7.14 -2.80
N THR A 6 -2.08 -6.71 -1.78
CA THR A 6 -2.89 -5.49 -1.85
C THR A 6 -2.00 -4.23 -1.91
N ALA A 7 -2.59 -3.07 -2.20
CA ALA A 7 -1.91 -1.78 -2.16
C ALA A 7 -1.24 -1.56 -0.80
N LEU A 8 -1.94 -1.82 0.31
CA LEU A 8 -1.40 -1.71 1.66
C LEU A 8 -0.21 -2.64 1.88
N GLN A 9 -0.34 -3.91 1.49
CA GLN A 9 0.72 -4.90 1.67
C GLN A 9 1.98 -4.56 0.83
N ASN A 10 1.78 -4.04 -0.39
CA ASN A 10 2.87 -3.55 -1.22
C ASN A 10 3.64 -2.41 -0.55
N VAL A 11 2.93 -1.46 0.07
CA VAL A 11 3.57 -0.35 0.78
C VAL A 11 4.27 -0.84 2.05
N GLN A 12 3.66 -1.77 2.79
CA GLN A 12 4.26 -2.37 3.99
C GLN A 12 5.58 -3.10 3.73
N LEU A 13 5.79 -3.66 2.53
CA LEU A 13 7.05 -4.32 2.17
C LEU A 13 8.25 -3.39 2.24
N ALA A 14 8.08 -2.11 1.90
CA ALA A 14 9.15 -1.11 2.00
C ALA A 14 9.51 -0.75 3.46
N MET A 15 8.70 -1.18 4.43
CA MET A 15 8.81 -0.82 5.84
C MET A 15 9.42 -1.94 6.69
N GLY A 16 10.24 -2.80 6.09
CA GLY A 16 10.91 -3.92 6.78
C GLY A 16 11.73 -3.50 8.01
N HIS A 17 12.22 -2.25 8.02
CA HIS A 17 12.97 -1.65 9.12
C HIS A 17 12.13 -1.27 10.35
N LEU A 18 10.80 -1.24 10.24
CA LEU A 18 9.89 -0.91 11.34
C LEU A 18 9.37 -2.17 12.05
N PRO A 19 9.04 -2.10 13.36
CA PRO A 19 8.29 -3.12 14.06
C PRO A 19 6.95 -3.40 13.37
N ARG A 20 6.51 -4.66 13.38
CA ARG A 20 5.27 -5.10 12.70
C ARG A 20 4.05 -4.24 13.07
N ALA A 21 3.93 -3.85 14.34
CA ALA A 21 2.84 -3.04 14.84
C ALA A 21 2.76 -1.64 14.17
N GLN A 22 3.91 -1.06 13.78
CA GLN A 22 3.97 0.29 13.20
C GLN A 22 3.78 0.30 11.67
N ARG A 23 4.03 -0.83 10.99
CA ARG A 23 3.97 -0.88 9.52
C ARG A 23 2.58 -0.60 8.97
N LEU A 24 1.53 -1.06 9.66
CA LEU A 24 0.15 -0.87 9.22
C LEU A 24 -0.19 0.62 9.18
N GLU A 25 0.01 1.31 10.30
CA GLU A 25 -0.29 2.74 10.42
C GLU A 25 0.55 3.56 9.44
N GLN A 26 1.85 3.28 9.35
CA GLN A 26 2.72 4.03 8.45
C GLN A 26 2.36 3.81 6.97
N ALA A 27 1.97 2.58 6.58
CA ALA A 27 1.54 2.27 5.23
C ALA A 27 0.21 2.94 4.87
N ALA A 28 -0.75 2.96 5.79
CA ALA A 28 -2.01 3.67 5.60
C ALA A 28 -1.77 5.18 5.38
N GLN A 29 -0.93 5.81 6.21
CA GLN A 29 -0.56 7.22 6.04
C GLN A 29 0.10 7.50 4.67
N TRP A 30 0.94 6.58 4.20
CA TRP A 30 1.56 6.71 2.87
C TRP A 30 0.53 6.64 1.75
N LEU A 31 -0.44 5.73 1.83
CA LEU A 31 -1.53 5.63 0.86
C LEU A 31 -2.37 6.91 0.82
N THR A 32 -2.68 7.51 1.97
CA THR A 32 -3.36 8.81 2.02
C THR A 32 -2.55 9.92 1.34
N LYS A 33 -1.22 9.95 1.54
CA LYS A 33 -0.36 10.97 0.90
C LYS A 33 -0.38 10.90 -0.63
N VAL A 34 -0.56 9.70 -1.19
CA VAL A 34 -0.65 9.49 -2.64
C VAL A 34 -2.08 9.42 -3.17
N ARG A 35 -3.07 9.83 -2.36
CA ARG A 35 -4.50 9.85 -2.73
C ARG A 35 -5.07 8.47 -3.08
N LEU A 36 -4.64 7.45 -2.35
CA LEU A 36 -5.10 6.06 -2.45
C LEU A 36 -5.87 5.61 -1.20
N GLU A 37 -6.29 6.53 -0.35
CA GLU A 37 -7.22 6.23 0.75
C GLU A 37 -8.50 5.56 0.22
N GLY A 38 -8.96 4.52 0.93
CA GLY A 38 -10.08 3.68 0.52
C GLY A 38 -9.74 2.59 -0.52
N LEU A 39 -8.50 2.53 -1.01
CA LEU A 39 -8.02 1.52 -1.96
C LEU A 39 -7.00 0.55 -1.34
N GLU A 40 -6.84 0.54 -0.03
CA GLU A 40 -5.84 -0.22 0.72
C GLU A 40 -5.91 -1.74 0.45
N ALA A 41 -7.13 -2.24 0.27
CA ALA A 41 -7.43 -3.65 0.03
C ALA A 41 -7.38 -4.06 -1.45
N ARG A 42 -7.21 -3.10 -2.38
CA ARG A 42 -7.19 -3.39 -3.81
C ARG A 42 -5.88 -4.04 -4.23
N TYR A 43 -5.97 -5.04 -5.10
CA TYR A 43 -4.83 -5.61 -5.79
C TYR A 43 -4.40 -4.71 -6.96
N PRO A 44 -3.15 -4.82 -7.46
CA PRO A 44 -2.66 -4.01 -8.57
C PRO A 44 -3.52 -4.09 -9.83
N SER A 45 -4.17 -5.23 -10.08
CA SER A 45 -5.10 -5.43 -11.20
C SER A 45 -6.37 -4.58 -11.10
N GLU A 46 -6.75 -4.16 -9.90
CA GLU A 46 -7.96 -3.36 -9.63
C GLU A 46 -7.67 -1.84 -9.59
N LEU A 47 -6.41 -1.45 -9.64
CA LEU A 47 -5.97 -0.07 -9.69
C LEU A 47 -5.93 0.44 -11.13
N SER A 48 -6.15 1.73 -11.34
CA SER A 48 -5.90 2.37 -12.63
C SER A 48 -4.40 2.41 -12.94
N GLY A 49 -4.04 2.69 -14.20
CA GLY A 49 -2.63 2.83 -14.60
C GLY A 49 -1.88 3.88 -13.78
N GLY A 50 -2.50 5.04 -13.56
CA GLY A 50 -1.91 6.12 -12.77
C GLY A 50 -1.83 5.82 -11.27
N GLN A 51 -2.74 4.99 -10.73
CA GLN A 51 -2.70 4.57 -9.33
C GLN A 51 -1.61 3.51 -9.06
N ARG A 52 -1.15 2.80 -10.10
CA ARG A 52 -0.09 1.78 -9.99
C ARG A 52 1.34 2.35 -10.06
N GLN A 53 1.49 3.57 -10.59
CA GLN A 53 2.78 4.20 -10.86
C GLN A 53 3.29 4.94 -9.62
#